data_AF-A0A7M3N082-F1
#
_entry.id   AF-A0A7M3N082-F1
#
_cell.length_a   1.000
_cell.length_b   1.000
_cell.length_c   1.000
_cell.angle_alpha   90.00
_cell.angle_beta   90.00
_cell.angle_gamma   90.00
#
_symmetry.space_group_name_H-M   'P 1'
#
loop_
_entity.id
_entity.type
_entity.pdbx_description
1 polymer ?
#
loop_
_entity_poly.entity_id
_entity_poly.type
_entity_poly.pdbx_seq_one_letter_code
_entity_poly.pdbx_strand_id
1 'polypeptide(L)'
;MLKTLLLSFSFFIFFGQTAKGQELSLYIVPSPVEINWESPSKLMRTSLVNQFANSPGPVDYPLGHIYVGLHCSESGVDILTGMTRDHRNSAFSKTFREGYGMGILFADIEGRLQNTEEVRTSVDALMEAEAMSFLSFEVSEEVFERLVYYYENYRESGFCSIYNGLNRPREGLGAGCAKFAISFLKVAEIDFSPWRSEWIEFVKVPERLIGGMGINNRHVSILRLLLSANWAKEGEKYVPFEVYEPWNIHQWVLAQHEKPDGKIGIIEKSGNPGVIMDFTNSDPPQTPVFILEAD
;
A
#
# COMPACT_ATOMS: atom_id res chain seq x y z
N MET A 1 -34.40 33.01 54.16
CA MET A 1 -34.90 31.81 53.46
C MET A 1 -34.21 31.74 52.11
N LEU A 2 -33.15 30.93 51.99
CA LEU A 2 -32.40 30.74 50.75
C LEU A 2 -32.91 29.45 50.10
N LYS A 3 -33.58 29.54 48.95
CA LYS A 3 -34.03 28.36 48.17
C LYS A 3 -32.93 27.98 47.19
N THR A 4 -32.25 26.87 47.48
CA THR A 4 -31.29 26.24 46.58
C THR A 4 -32.05 25.47 45.49
N LEU A 5 -31.87 25.88 44.24
CA LEU A 5 -32.41 25.19 43.06
C LEU A 5 -31.39 24.12 42.65
N LEU A 6 -31.70 22.84 42.88
CA LEU A 6 -30.91 21.72 42.36
C LEU A 6 -31.30 21.46 40.90
N LEU A 7 -30.43 21.83 39.96
CA LEU A 7 -30.46 21.29 38.60
C LEU A 7 -29.91 19.86 38.64
N SER A 8 -30.77 18.87 38.42
CA SER A 8 -30.36 17.50 38.14
C SER A 8 -29.87 17.41 36.69
N PHE A 9 -28.56 17.38 36.49
CA PHE A 9 -27.95 17.04 35.21
C PHE A 9 -28.00 15.52 35.07
N SER A 10 -28.96 15.00 34.31
CA SER A 10 -29.01 13.58 33.96
C SER A 10 -27.88 13.27 32.98
N PHE A 11 -26.80 12.68 33.50
CA PHE A 11 -25.73 12.12 32.70
C PHE A 11 -26.24 10.82 32.07
N PHE A 12 -26.60 10.86 30.79
CA PHE A 12 -26.81 9.64 30.01
C PHE A 12 -25.44 9.01 29.77
N ILE A 13 -25.09 8.02 30.61
CA ILE A 13 -23.99 7.10 30.32
C ILE A 13 -24.52 6.19 29.21
N PHE A 14 -24.12 6.46 27.96
CA PHE A 14 -24.19 5.46 26.91
C PHE A 14 -23.27 4.31 27.34
N PHE A 15 -23.85 3.20 27.75
CA PHE A 15 -23.14 1.92 27.75
C PHE A 15 -22.74 1.66 26.29
N GLY A 16 -21.46 1.86 25.99
CA GLY A 16 -20.90 1.47 24.70
C GLY A 16 -21.20 -0.01 24.49
N GLN A 17 -21.96 -0.32 23.45
CA GLN A 17 -21.79 -1.61 22.79
C GLN A 17 -20.30 -1.69 22.47
N THR A 18 -19.62 -2.70 23.00
CA THR A 18 -18.29 -3.08 22.51
C THR A 18 -18.44 -3.28 21.01
N ALA A 19 -17.92 -2.34 20.22
CA ALA A 19 -17.91 -2.43 18.76
C ALA A 19 -17.35 -3.80 18.37
N LYS A 20 -18.02 -4.48 17.42
CA LYS A 20 -17.51 -5.73 16.86
C LYS A 20 -16.12 -5.41 16.25
N GLY A 21 -15.07 -5.97 16.84
CA GLY A 21 -13.68 -5.52 16.65
C GLY A 21 -12.98 -6.09 15.42
N GLN A 22 -13.66 -6.18 14.27
CA GLN A 22 -13.03 -6.59 13.01
C GLN A 22 -12.36 -5.39 12.33
N GLU A 23 -11.05 -5.48 12.13
CA GLU A 23 -10.23 -4.41 11.55
C GLU A 23 -9.46 -4.90 10.33
N LEU A 24 -9.56 -4.16 9.22
CA LEU A 24 -8.58 -4.16 8.14
C LEU A 24 -7.65 -2.97 8.37
N SER A 25 -6.35 -3.21 8.46
CA SER A 25 -5.34 -2.16 8.61
C SER A 25 -4.37 -2.15 7.44
N LEU A 26 -4.04 -0.97 6.93
CA LEU A 26 -2.92 -0.75 6.02
C LEU A 26 -1.82 0.00 6.77
N TYR A 27 -0.65 -0.62 6.92
CA TYR A 27 0.50 -0.01 7.57
C TYR A 27 1.44 0.55 6.50
N ILE A 28 1.59 1.87 6.47
CA ILE A 28 2.29 2.60 5.42
C ILE A 28 3.67 2.98 5.90
N VAL A 29 4.67 2.42 5.22
CA VAL A 29 6.08 2.76 5.42
C VAL A 29 6.47 3.70 4.27
N PRO A 30 6.63 5.00 4.53
CA PRO A 30 7.07 5.93 3.50
C PRO A 30 8.50 5.60 3.06
N SER A 31 8.88 6.04 1.86
CA SER A 31 10.29 6.06 1.48
C SER A 31 11.07 7.05 2.37
N PRO A 32 12.40 6.90 2.56
CA PRO A 32 13.16 7.84 3.39
C PRO A 32 13.14 9.30 2.88
N VAL A 33 13.07 9.47 1.56
CA VAL A 33 12.88 10.75 0.87
C VAL A 33 11.85 10.55 -0.24
N GLU A 34 11.03 11.57 -0.49
CA GLU A 34 10.03 11.60 -1.56
C GLU A 34 10.58 11.07 -2.90
N ILE A 35 9.84 10.13 -3.50
CA ILE A 35 10.12 9.63 -4.84
C ILE A 35 9.58 10.64 -5.86
N ASN A 36 10.45 11.26 -6.63
CA ASN A 36 10.02 12.29 -7.57
C ASN A 36 9.64 11.69 -8.94
N TRP A 37 8.35 11.67 -9.23
CA TRP A 37 7.79 11.15 -10.48
C TRP A 37 7.70 12.17 -11.62
N GLU A 38 8.23 13.39 -11.48
CA GLU A 38 8.09 14.44 -12.50
C GLU A 38 8.86 14.11 -13.80
N SER A 39 9.94 13.33 -13.72
CA SER A 39 10.70 12.87 -14.89
C SER A 39 11.47 11.58 -14.64
N PRO A 40 11.88 10.85 -15.70
CA PRO A 40 12.69 9.64 -15.55
C PRO A 40 14.00 9.86 -14.79
N SER A 41 14.65 11.01 -15.02
CA SER A 41 15.92 11.34 -14.36
C SER A 41 15.74 11.68 -12.90
N LYS A 42 14.66 12.40 -12.54
CA LYS A 42 14.33 12.70 -11.14
C LYS A 42 13.95 11.41 -10.39
N LEU A 43 13.11 10.56 -10.97
CA LEU A 43 12.73 9.27 -10.40
C LEU A 43 13.94 8.39 -10.13
N MET A 44 14.86 8.29 -11.09
CA MET A 44 16.08 7.50 -10.92
C MET A 44 16.98 8.08 -9.82
N ARG A 45 17.12 9.41 -9.75
CA ARG A 45 17.94 10.06 -8.71
C ARG A 45 17.38 9.85 -7.31
N THR A 46 16.08 10.07 -7.10
CA THR A 46 15.45 9.87 -5.79
C THR A 46 15.45 8.40 -5.39
N SER A 47 15.18 7.48 -6.33
CA SER A 47 15.30 6.04 -6.10
C SER A 47 16.72 5.64 -5.66
N LEU A 48 17.76 6.22 -6.28
CA LEU A 48 19.14 5.98 -5.90
C LEU A 48 19.47 6.56 -4.53
N VAL A 49 19.02 7.78 -4.23
CA VAL A 49 19.21 8.39 -2.90
C VAL A 49 18.61 7.50 -1.82
N ASN A 50 17.37 7.05 -2.00
CA ASN A 50 16.71 6.20 -1.03
C ASN A 50 17.37 4.83 -0.88
N GLN A 51 17.93 4.25 -1.94
CA GLN A 51 18.66 2.98 -1.89
C GLN A 51 19.87 3.02 -0.94
N PHE A 52 20.41 4.22 -0.68
CA PHE A 52 21.54 4.43 0.24
C PHE A 52 21.16 5.20 1.50
N ALA A 53 19.88 5.52 1.68
CA ALA A 53 19.39 6.14 2.90
C ALA A 53 19.24 5.09 4.00
N ASN A 54 19.41 5.50 5.25
CA ASN A 54 19.17 4.61 6.38
C ASN A 54 17.67 4.44 6.59
N SER A 55 17.20 3.20 6.70
CA SER A 55 15.85 2.87 7.16
C SER A 55 15.88 2.61 8.68
N PRO A 56 14.90 3.14 9.45
CA PRO A 56 14.86 2.94 10.91
C PRO A 56 14.44 1.53 11.35
N GLY A 57 13.95 0.68 10.45
CA GLY A 57 13.52 -0.69 10.76
C GLY A 57 14.53 -1.79 10.41
N PRO A 58 14.28 -3.06 10.80
CA PRO A 58 15.08 -4.21 10.40
C PRO A 58 15.01 -4.51 8.89
N VAL A 59 14.12 -3.81 8.17
CA VAL A 59 13.86 -3.97 6.74
C VAL A 59 14.13 -2.68 5.98
N ASP A 60 14.83 -2.84 4.87
CA ASP A 60 15.17 -1.76 3.94
C ASP A 60 14.13 -1.70 2.82
N TYR A 61 13.31 -0.65 2.83
CA TYR A 61 12.30 -0.36 1.81
C TYR A 61 12.58 1.00 1.14
N PRO A 62 13.56 1.07 0.22
CA PRO A 62 13.98 2.33 -0.37
C PRO A 62 12.88 3.00 -1.23
N LEU A 63 11.86 2.25 -1.62
CA LEU A 63 10.72 2.79 -2.37
C LEU A 63 9.45 2.91 -1.51
N GLY A 64 9.58 2.76 -0.19
CA GLY A 64 8.45 2.59 0.71
C GLY A 64 7.83 1.19 0.60
N HIS A 65 6.87 0.91 1.48
CA HIS A 65 6.18 -0.37 1.56
C HIS A 65 4.81 -0.22 2.21
N ILE A 66 3.92 -1.17 1.95
CA ILE A 66 2.62 -1.24 2.62
C ILE A 66 2.39 -2.67 3.09
N TYR A 67 2.13 -2.83 4.38
CA TYR A 67 1.65 -4.07 4.96
C TYR A 67 0.13 -4.04 5.12
N VAL A 68 -0.46 -5.22 5.18
CA VAL A 68 -1.88 -5.45 5.44
C VAL A 68 -2.02 -6.18 6.77
N GLY A 69 -2.94 -5.71 7.61
CA GLY A 69 -3.37 -6.38 8.82
C GLY A 69 -4.85 -6.76 8.75
N LEU A 70 -5.19 -7.96 9.19
CA LEU A 70 -6.57 -8.38 9.47
C LEU A 70 -6.62 -8.84 10.92
N HIS A 71 -7.40 -8.15 11.74
CA HIS A 71 -7.56 -8.46 13.16
C HIS A 71 -9.03 -8.66 13.51
N CYS A 72 -9.34 -9.72 14.25
CA CYS A 72 -10.65 -9.92 14.86
C CYS A 72 -10.48 -10.44 16.30
N SER A 73 -10.87 -9.61 17.28
CA SER A 73 -10.72 -9.94 18.71
C SER A 73 -11.57 -11.13 19.16
N GLU A 74 -12.73 -11.36 18.52
CA GLU A 74 -13.68 -12.41 18.90
C GLU A 74 -13.22 -13.80 18.43
N SER A 75 -12.76 -13.92 17.18
CA SER A 75 -12.25 -15.18 16.63
C SER A 75 -10.76 -15.42 16.92
N GLY A 76 -10.04 -14.39 17.37
CA GLY A 76 -8.60 -14.44 17.60
C GLY A 76 -7.76 -14.47 16.31
N VAL A 77 -8.37 -14.19 15.16
CA VAL A 77 -7.66 -14.09 13.88
C VAL A 77 -6.78 -12.85 13.89
N ASP A 78 -5.48 -13.04 13.66
CA ASP A 78 -4.50 -11.96 13.56
C ASP A 78 -3.51 -12.27 12.41
N ILE A 79 -3.76 -11.67 11.26
CA ILE A 79 -2.95 -11.83 10.06
C ILE A 79 -2.23 -10.52 9.79
N LEU A 80 -0.90 -10.58 9.72
CA LEU A 80 -0.06 -9.49 9.25
C LEU A 80 0.73 -9.98 8.05
N THR A 81 0.67 -9.25 6.94
CA THR A 81 1.33 -9.70 5.71
C THR A 81 1.70 -8.54 4.81
N GLY A 82 2.50 -8.82 3.80
CA GLY A 82 2.92 -7.84 2.80
C GLY A 82 3.52 -8.55 1.61
N MET A 83 3.32 -7.97 0.43
CA MET A 83 3.90 -8.49 -0.79
C MET A 83 5.32 -7.95 -0.95
N THR A 84 6.33 -8.81 -1.06
CA THR A 84 7.72 -8.40 -1.25
C THR A 84 8.41 -9.24 -2.33
N ARG A 85 9.60 -8.80 -2.72
CA ARG A 85 10.47 -9.55 -3.64
C ARG A 85 11.21 -10.64 -2.86
N ASP A 86 11.49 -11.78 -3.48
CA ASP A 86 12.43 -12.74 -2.91
C ASP A 86 13.86 -12.17 -2.96
N HIS A 87 14.55 -12.16 -1.81
CA HIS A 87 15.89 -11.59 -1.64
C HIS A 87 16.96 -12.28 -2.51
N ARG A 88 16.69 -13.45 -3.08
CA ARG A 88 17.59 -14.13 -4.02
C ARG A 88 17.71 -13.43 -5.37
N ASN A 89 16.81 -12.48 -5.69
CA ASN A 89 16.71 -11.86 -7.00
C ASN A 89 16.74 -10.32 -6.88
N SER A 90 17.92 -9.70 -6.99
CA SER A 90 18.00 -8.24 -6.81
C SER A 90 17.45 -7.51 -8.05
N ALA A 91 16.29 -6.87 -7.91
CA ALA A 91 15.74 -5.95 -8.91
C ALA A 91 16.76 -4.87 -9.31
N PHE A 92 17.65 -4.53 -8.38
CA PHE A 92 18.80 -3.66 -8.61
C PHE A 92 19.81 -4.27 -9.60
N SER A 93 20.26 -5.53 -9.45
CA SER A 93 21.15 -6.14 -10.45
C SER A 93 20.50 -6.25 -11.82
N LYS A 94 19.21 -6.56 -11.91
CA LYS A 94 18.49 -6.61 -13.20
C LYS A 94 18.42 -5.23 -13.86
N THR A 95 18.10 -4.19 -13.10
CA THR A 95 18.06 -2.80 -13.62
C THR A 95 19.44 -2.32 -14.06
N PHE A 96 20.49 -2.62 -13.30
CA PHE A 96 21.84 -2.08 -13.51
C PHE A 96 22.68 -2.90 -14.50
N ARG A 97 22.61 -4.23 -14.45
CA ARG A 97 23.46 -5.12 -15.26
C ARG A 97 22.78 -5.63 -16.52
N GLU A 98 21.47 -5.86 -16.47
CA GLU A 98 20.73 -6.43 -17.59
C GLU A 98 20.07 -5.35 -18.47
N GLY A 99 20.21 -4.07 -18.09
CA GLY A 99 19.78 -2.93 -18.91
C GLY A 99 18.28 -2.82 -19.07
N TYR A 100 17.51 -3.16 -18.04
CA TYR A 100 16.05 -3.06 -18.07
C TYR A 100 15.56 -1.61 -18.19
N GLY A 101 16.35 -0.63 -17.74
CA GLY A 101 15.88 0.76 -17.68
C GLY A 101 14.58 0.87 -16.88
N MET A 102 13.58 1.55 -17.45
CA MET A 102 12.21 1.61 -16.87
C MET A 102 11.39 0.33 -17.11
N GLY A 103 11.92 -0.63 -17.86
CA GLY A 103 11.30 -1.94 -18.03
C GLY A 103 11.15 -2.72 -16.73
N ILE A 104 11.95 -2.40 -15.69
CA ILE A 104 11.80 -2.99 -14.36
C ILE A 104 10.43 -2.69 -13.73
N LEU A 105 9.77 -1.59 -14.11
CA LEU A 105 8.43 -1.25 -13.64
C LEU A 105 7.37 -2.26 -14.13
N PHE A 106 7.66 -3.02 -15.18
CA PHE A 106 6.74 -3.97 -15.82
C PHE A 106 7.26 -5.42 -15.74
N ALA A 107 8.43 -5.63 -15.16
CA ALA A 107 9.05 -6.94 -15.13
C ALA A 107 8.43 -7.80 -14.04
N ASP A 108 8.16 -9.06 -14.39
CA ASP A 108 7.91 -10.10 -13.40
C ASP A 108 9.21 -10.48 -12.71
N ILE A 109 9.21 -10.36 -11.39
CA ILE A 109 10.28 -10.83 -10.53
C ILE A 109 9.70 -11.76 -9.48
N GLU A 110 10.56 -12.63 -8.97
CA GLU A 110 10.19 -13.60 -7.95
C GLU A 110 9.72 -12.86 -6.69
N GLY A 111 8.48 -13.13 -6.31
CA GLY A 111 7.79 -12.56 -5.17
C GLY A 111 7.59 -13.55 -4.05
N ARG A 112 7.20 -13.04 -2.89
CA ARG A 112 6.69 -13.83 -1.76
C ARG A 112 5.78 -12.98 -0.88
N LEU A 113 4.91 -13.65 -0.13
CA LEU A 113 4.26 -13.02 1.02
C LEU A 113 5.17 -13.10 2.25
N GLN A 114 5.23 -12.00 2.97
CA GLN A 114 5.81 -11.96 4.32
C GLN A 114 4.80 -12.58 5.29
N ASN A 115 5.30 -13.39 6.22
CA ASN A 115 4.46 -14.01 7.26
C ASN A 115 4.22 -13.02 8.42
N THR A 116 3.28 -13.38 9.29
CA THR A 116 2.85 -12.55 10.41
C THR A 116 4.00 -12.19 11.35
N GLU A 117 4.89 -13.12 11.67
CA GLU A 117 6.01 -12.88 12.58
C GLU A 117 7.03 -11.90 11.99
N GLU A 118 7.37 -12.06 10.71
CA GLU A 118 8.26 -11.16 9.97
C GLU A 118 7.69 -9.74 9.89
N VAL A 119 6.41 -9.62 9.54
CA VAL A 119 5.75 -8.32 9.45
C VAL A 119 5.60 -7.69 10.82
N ARG A 120 5.21 -8.44 11.85
CA ARG A 120 5.07 -7.92 13.21
C ARG A 120 6.39 -7.35 13.73
N THR A 121 7.49 -8.08 13.57
CA THR A 121 8.83 -7.59 13.93
C THR A 121 9.17 -6.26 13.22
N SER A 122 8.77 -6.14 11.96
CA SER A 122 9.02 -4.93 11.17
C SER A 122 8.14 -3.76 11.62
N VAL A 123 6.85 -4.01 11.81
CA VAL A 123 5.87 -3.02 12.27
C VAL A 123 6.22 -2.53 13.67
N ASP A 124 6.56 -3.41 14.60
CA ASP A 124 6.93 -3.03 15.98
C ASP A 124 8.15 -2.08 15.98
N ALA A 125 9.19 -2.40 15.20
CA ALA A 125 10.38 -1.56 15.09
C ALA A 125 10.09 -0.21 14.42
N LEU A 126 9.24 -0.19 13.37
CA LEU A 126 8.83 1.04 12.69
C LEU A 126 7.94 1.90 13.58
N MET A 127 7.08 1.30 14.39
CA MET A 127 6.28 1.99 15.38
C MET A 127 7.16 2.61 16.47
N GLU A 128 8.11 1.86 17.03
CA GLU A 128 9.05 2.39 18.03
C GLU A 128 9.86 3.57 17.50
N ALA A 129 10.19 3.56 16.21
CA ALA A 129 10.93 4.64 15.55
C ALA A 129 10.06 5.79 15.03
N GLU A 130 8.73 5.75 15.25
CA GLU A 130 7.77 6.74 14.72
C GLU A 130 7.89 6.95 13.19
N ALA A 131 8.20 5.86 12.48
CA ALA A 131 8.63 5.89 11.08
C ALA A 131 7.57 5.38 10.09
N MET A 132 6.30 5.37 10.50
CA MET A 132 5.20 4.89 9.69
C MET A 132 3.91 5.63 10.00
N SER A 133 2.91 5.43 9.14
CA SER A 133 1.51 5.76 9.44
C SER A 133 0.62 4.56 9.16
N PHE A 134 -0.66 4.65 9.52
CA PHE A 134 -1.60 3.57 9.26
C PHE A 134 -3.02 4.04 8.93
N LEU A 135 -3.71 3.25 8.14
CA LEU A 135 -5.14 3.36 7.87
C LEU A 135 -5.82 2.17 8.55
N SER A 136 -6.82 2.42 9.38
CA SER A 136 -7.66 1.39 10.00
C SER A 136 -9.09 1.51 9.45
N PHE A 137 -9.67 0.37 9.10
CA PHE A 137 -11.04 0.25 8.61
C PHE A 137 -11.76 -0.75 9.51
N GLU A 138 -12.75 -0.27 10.27
CA GLU A 138 -13.66 -1.16 10.99
C GLU A 138 -14.65 -1.72 9.98
N VAL A 139 -14.77 -3.04 9.90
CA VAL A 139 -15.56 -3.71 8.86
C VAL A 139 -16.58 -4.65 9.48
N SER A 140 -17.61 -5.03 8.72
CA SER A 140 -18.53 -6.06 9.16
C SER A 140 -17.85 -7.43 9.20
N GLU A 141 -18.42 -8.35 9.98
CA GLU A 141 -17.97 -9.75 10.07
C GLU A 141 -17.90 -10.43 8.70
N GLU A 142 -18.92 -10.22 7.85
CA GLU A 142 -19.00 -10.78 6.50
C GLU A 142 -17.90 -10.23 5.58
N VAL A 143 -17.58 -8.94 5.68
CA VAL A 143 -16.46 -8.32 4.95
C VAL A 143 -15.13 -8.89 5.46
N PHE A 144 -14.98 -9.05 6.77
CA PHE A 144 -13.77 -9.59 7.37
C PHE A 144 -13.49 -11.02 6.91
N GLU A 145 -14.48 -11.91 6.99
CA GLU A 145 -14.37 -13.29 6.51
C GLU A 145 -14.00 -13.35 5.02
N ARG A 146 -14.57 -12.47 4.21
CA ARG A 146 -14.24 -12.33 2.79
C ARG A 146 -12.80 -11.91 2.55
N LEU A 147 -12.26 -11.00 3.37
CA LEU A 147 -10.85 -10.57 3.28
C LEU A 147 -9.88 -11.69 3.69
N VAL A 148 -10.23 -12.46 4.73
CA VAL A 148 -9.48 -13.65 5.13
C VAL A 148 -9.49 -14.68 4.00
N TYR A 149 -10.66 -14.95 3.42
CA TYR A 149 -10.80 -15.85 2.25
C TYR A 149 -9.93 -15.38 1.07
N TYR A 150 -9.93 -14.08 0.77
CA TYR A 150 -9.08 -13.52 -0.28
C TYR A 150 -7.60 -13.76 -0.03
N TYR A 151 -7.12 -13.44 1.18
CA TYR A 151 -5.72 -13.64 1.56
C TYR A 151 -5.31 -15.11 1.41
N GLU A 152 -6.10 -16.03 1.95
CA GLU A 152 -5.80 -17.46 1.93
C GLU A 152 -5.75 -18.00 0.50
N ASN A 153 -6.74 -17.68 -0.33
CA ASN A 153 -6.76 -18.13 -1.72
C ASN A 153 -5.64 -17.50 -2.56
N TYR A 154 -5.27 -16.24 -2.30
CA TYR A 154 -4.16 -15.59 -2.98
C TYR A 154 -2.83 -16.30 -2.69
N ARG A 155 -2.65 -16.75 -1.44
CA ARG A 155 -1.49 -17.53 -1.00
C ARG A 155 -1.49 -18.94 -1.60
N GLU A 156 -2.59 -19.68 -1.45
CA GLU A 156 -2.72 -21.07 -1.89
C GLU A 156 -2.60 -21.24 -3.41
N SER A 157 -3.11 -20.26 -4.17
CA SER A 157 -3.02 -20.26 -5.64
C SER A 157 -1.62 -19.92 -6.16
N GLY A 158 -0.67 -19.58 -5.28
CA GLY A 158 0.70 -19.23 -5.67
C GLY A 158 0.84 -17.88 -6.36
N PHE A 159 -0.21 -17.05 -6.38
CA PHE A 159 -0.16 -15.68 -6.94
C PHE A 159 0.87 -14.82 -6.20
N CYS A 160 1.24 -15.21 -4.99
CA CYS A 160 2.29 -14.59 -4.23
C CYS A 160 3.72 -14.81 -4.78
N SER A 161 3.91 -15.68 -5.77
CA SER A 161 5.24 -15.91 -6.38
C SER A 161 5.63 -14.86 -7.42
N ILE A 162 4.69 -13.98 -7.78
CA ILE A 162 4.87 -12.96 -8.82
C ILE A 162 4.80 -11.56 -8.18
N TYR A 163 5.96 -10.90 -8.11
CA TYR A 163 6.06 -9.49 -7.75
C TYR A 163 6.32 -8.70 -9.03
N ASN A 164 5.43 -7.76 -9.38
CA ASN A 164 5.56 -6.95 -10.59
C ASN A 164 4.86 -5.60 -10.42
N GLY A 165 5.05 -4.70 -11.39
CA GLY A 165 4.27 -3.45 -11.46
C GLY A 165 3.06 -3.50 -12.40
N LEU A 166 2.74 -4.66 -12.99
CA LEU A 166 1.49 -4.86 -13.74
C LEU A 166 0.28 -4.84 -12.81
N ASN A 167 0.46 -5.27 -11.55
CA ASN A 167 -0.41 -4.91 -10.44
C ASN A 167 -1.88 -5.34 -10.62
N ARG A 168 -2.11 -6.59 -11.04
CA ARG A 168 -3.44 -7.21 -11.23
C ARG A 168 -3.69 -8.36 -10.23
N PRO A 169 -3.67 -8.10 -8.90
CA PRO A 169 -3.73 -9.16 -7.89
C PRO A 169 -5.08 -9.90 -7.81
N ARG A 170 -6.20 -9.24 -8.13
CA ARG A 170 -7.51 -9.90 -8.19
C ARG A 170 -7.66 -10.79 -9.42
N GLU A 171 -6.73 -10.73 -10.35
CA GLU A 171 -6.75 -11.50 -11.60
C GLU A 171 -5.71 -12.64 -11.59
N GLY A 172 -5.04 -12.85 -10.44
CA GLY A 172 -4.04 -13.90 -10.28
C GLY A 172 -2.69 -13.62 -10.93
N LEU A 173 -2.44 -12.39 -11.40
CA LEU A 173 -1.23 -12.03 -12.15
C LEU A 173 -0.13 -11.38 -11.29
N GLY A 174 -0.19 -11.57 -9.96
CA GLY A 174 0.74 -10.96 -9.02
C GLY A 174 0.52 -9.46 -8.77
N ALA A 175 1.35 -8.90 -7.89
CA ALA A 175 1.34 -7.47 -7.55
C ALA A 175 2.60 -7.03 -6.80
N GLY A 176 2.87 -5.73 -6.85
CA GLY A 176 3.73 -5.06 -5.87
C GLY A 176 3.03 -4.81 -4.54
N CYS A 177 3.78 -4.38 -3.52
CA CYS A 177 3.30 -4.19 -2.15
C CYS A 177 2.03 -3.32 -2.07
N ALA A 178 2.06 -2.12 -2.66
CA ALA A 178 0.96 -1.17 -2.54
C ALA A 178 -0.31 -1.63 -3.27
N LYS A 179 -0.22 -2.23 -4.45
CA LYS A 179 -1.40 -2.72 -5.18
C LYS A 179 -1.98 -3.99 -4.56
N PHE A 180 -1.14 -4.83 -3.93
CA PHE A 180 -1.62 -5.89 -3.06
C PHE A 180 -2.39 -5.33 -1.86
N ALA A 181 -1.89 -4.29 -1.17
CA ALA A 181 -2.64 -3.66 -0.08
C ALA A 181 -3.98 -3.07 -0.54
N ILE A 182 -3.98 -2.33 -1.66
CA ILE A 182 -5.20 -1.70 -2.19
C ILE A 182 -6.20 -2.74 -2.72
N SER A 183 -5.79 -3.96 -3.06
CA SER A 183 -6.76 -4.98 -3.46
C SER A 183 -7.66 -5.42 -2.31
N PHE A 184 -7.21 -5.32 -1.05
CA PHE A 184 -8.07 -5.55 0.12
C PHE A 184 -9.20 -4.53 0.19
N LEU A 185 -8.91 -3.23 -0.03
CA LEU A 185 -9.96 -2.22 -0.10
C LEU A 185 -10.97 -2.52 -1.21
N LYS A 186 -10.49 -2.97 -2.38
CA LYS A 186 -11.35 -3.37 -3.49
C LYS A 186 -12.17 -4.63 -3.22
N VAL A 187 -11.64 -5.59 -2.46
CA VAL A 187 -12.35 -6.81 -2.07
C VAL A 187 -13.41 -6.51 -1.01
N ALA A 188 -13.13 -5.56 -0.12
CA ALA A 188 -14.06 -5.03 0.87
C ALA A 188 -15.10 -4.06 0.28
N GLU A 189 -14.99 -3.70 -1.00
CA GLU A 189 -15.82 -2.68 -1.67
C GLU A 189 -15.80 -1.31 -0.96
N ILE A 190 -14.68 -0.99 -0.30
CA ILE A 190 -14.44 0.32 0.31
C ILE A 190 -14.17 1.33 -0.82
N ASP A 191 -15.01 2.38 -0.91
CA ASP A 191 -14.82 3.46 -1.87
C ASP A 191 -13.73 4.43 -1.40
N PHE A 192 -12.52 4.23 -1.93
CA PHE A 192 -11.39 5.13 -1.74
C PHE A 192 -11.22 6.13 -2.90
N SER A 193 -12.21 6.26 -3.80
CA SER A 193 -12.15 7.22 -4.91
C SER A 193 -11.95 8.68 -4.47
N PRO A 194 -12.46 9.16 -3.31
CA PRO A 194 -12.22 10.53 -2.86
C PRO A 194 -10.75 10.85 -2.60
N TRP A 195 -9.94 9.86 -2.24
CA TRP A 195 -8.52 10.04 -1.86
C TRP A 195 -7.57 9.53 -2.94
N ARG A 196 -8.10 8.78 -3.91
CA ARG A 196 -7.30 8.09 -4.93
C ARG A 196 -6.34 9.02 -5.65
N SER A 197 -6.78 10.23 -6.03
CA SER A 197 -5.93 11.19 -6.75
C SER A 197 -4.73 11.68 -5.93
N GLU A 198 -4.81 11.61 -4.60
CA GLU A 198 -3.72 11.99 -3.70
C GLU A 198 -2.77 10.81 -3.46
N TRP A 199 -3.21 9.57 -3.67
CA TRP A 199 -2.42 8.37 -3.39
C TRP A 199 -1.65 7.84 -4.60
N ILE A 200 -2.09 8.18 -5.81
CA ILE A 200 -1.53 7.61 -7.05
C ILE A 200 -0.52 8.51 -7.71
N GLU A 201 0.41 7.86 -8.40
CA GLU A 201 1.25 8.46 -9.43
C GLU A 201 0.91 7.83 -10.77
N PHE A 202 0.83 8.68 -11.80
CA PHE A 202 0.54 8.24 -13.17
C PHE A 202 1.55 8.85 -14.13
N VAL A 203 2.29 7.98 -14.84
CA VAL A 203 3.29 8.41 -15.82
C VAL A 203 3.13 7.65 -17.14
N LYS A 204 3.41 8.36 -18.23
CA LYS A 204 3.49 7.77 -19.58
C LYS A 204 4.93 7.34 -19.84
N VAL A 205 5.26 6.08 -19.57
CA VAL A 205 6.64 5.57 -19.71
C VAL A 205 6.97 5.42 -21.19
N PRO A 206 7.89 6.21 -21.76
CA PRO A 206 8.17 6.15 -23.20
C PRO A 206 8.88 4.84 -23.55
N GLU A 207 8.48 4.18 -24.65
CA GLU A 207 9.06 2.89 -25.08
C GLU A 207 10.58 2.94 -25.26
N ARG A 208 11.15 4.12 -25.55
CA ARG A 208 12.60 4.32 -25.67
C ARG A 208 13.37 4.08 -24.36
N LEU A 209 12.68 4.14 -23.22
CA LEU A 209 13.24 3.93 -21.88
C LEU A 209 12.89 2.56 -21.29
N ILE A 210 12.07 1.78 -21.99
CA ILE A 210 11.72 0.41 -21.62
C ILE A 210 12.74 -0.52 -22.27
N GLY A 211 13.58 -1.14 -21.43
CA GLY A 211 14.51 -2.19 -21.81
C GLY A 211 14.10 -3.55 -21.25
N GLY A 212 15.00 -4.51 -21.31
CA GLY A 212 14.82 -5.86 -20.78
C GLY A 212 14.64 -6.93 -21.86
N MET A 213 14.88 -8.18 -21.48
CA MET A 213 14.67 -9.35 -22.34
C MET A 213 13.17 -9.63 -22.44
N GLY A 214 12.64 -9.80 -23.64
CA GLY A 214 11.22 -10.14 -23.87
C GLY A 214 10.38 -9.03 -24.51
N ILE A 215 10.29 -7.82 -23.90
CA ILE A 215 9.42 -6.76 -24.45
C ILE A 215 10.00 -6.17 -25.75
N ASN A 216 11.32 -5.94 -25.80
CA ASN A 216 12.00 -5.34 -26.97
C ASN A 216 13.46 -5.82 -27.18
N ASN A 217 13.99 -6.69 -26.30
CA ASN A 217 15.43 -7.06 -26.24
C ASN A 217 16.38 -5.86 -26.28
N ARG A 218 15.92 -4.71 -25.78
CA ARG A 218 16.66 -3.44 -25.81
C ARG A 218 17.39 -3.26 -24.49
N HIS A 219 18.67 -2.92 -24.57
CA HIS A 219 19.43 -2.47 -23.41
C HIS A 219 19.24 -0.96 -23.20
N VAL A 220 18.70 -0.58 -22.05
CA VAL A 220 18.56 0.82 -21.60
C VAL A 220 19.44 1.01 -20.38
N SER A 221 20.51 1.78 -20.53
CA SER A 221 21.43 2.08 -19.44
C SER A 221 20.85 3.11 -18.46
N ILE A 222 21.34 3.08 -17.22
CA ILE A 222 20.97 4.07 -16.20
C ILE A 222 21.41 5.48 -16.58
N LEU A 223 22.56 5.63 -17.24
CA LEU A 223 22.99 6.94 -17.75
C LEU A 223 21.93 7.53 -18.69
N ARG A 224 21.29 6.70 -19.53
CA ARG A 224 20.19 7.14 -20.39
C ARG A 224 18.96 7.60 -19.58
N LEU A 225 18.68 6.95 -18.46
CA LEU A 225 17.60 7.36 -17.54
C LEU A 225 17.94 8.70 -16.85
N LEU A 226 19.15 8.83 -16.31
CA LEU A 226 19.64 10.03 -15.65
C LEU A 226 19.72 11.26 -16.57
N LEU A 227 19.88 11.04 -17.89
CA LEU A 227 19.87 12.09 -18.91
C LEU A 227 18.48 12.34 -19.52
N SER A 228 17.46 11.54 -19.17
CA SER A 228 16.12 11.68 -19.72
C SER A 228 15.28 12.68 -18.93
N ALA A 229 15.11 13.88 -19.49
CA ALA A 229 14.43 14.98 -18.83
C ALA A 229 12.89 14.89 -18.82
N ASN A 230 12.29 14.05 -19.67
CA ASN A 230 10.84 14.00 -19.85
C ASN A 230 10.33 12.55 -19.98
N TRP A 231 9.12 12.33 -19.47
CA TRP A 231 8.24 11.22 -19.85
C TRP A 231 7.85 11.30 -21.33
N ALA A 232 6.97 10.40 -21.78
CA ALA A 232 6.51 10.40 -23.16
C ALA A 232 5.84 11.73 -23.55
N LYS A 233 6.26 12.28 -24.69
CA LYS A 233 5.65 13.48 -25.28
C LYS A 233 4.41 13.13 -26.09
N GLU A 234 3.65 14.15 -26.47
CA GLU A 234 2.51 14.00 -27.39
C GLU A 234 2.96 13.32 -28.69
N GLY A 235 2.25 12.26 -29.09
CA GLY A 235 2.59 11.44 -30.26
C GLY A 235 3.75 10.45 -30.09
N GLU A 236 4.45 10.42 -28.94
CA GLU A 236 5.46 9.40 -28.65
C GLU A 236 4.79 8.10 -28.17
N LYS A 237 5.29 6.93 -28.58
CA LYS A 237 4.80 5.64 -28.06
C LYS A 237 5.17 5.46 -26.59
N TYR A 238 4.21 5.01 -25.79
CA TYR A 238 4.39 4.83 -24.35
C TYR A 238 3.56 3.67 -23.80
N VAL A 239 3.96 3.21 -22.62
CA VAL A 239 3.20 2.30 -21.77
C VAL A 239 2.73 3.10 -20.55
N PRO A 240 1.41 3.15 -20.26
CA PRO A 240 0.92 3.81 -19.06
C PRO A 240 1.38 3.03 -17.82
N PHE A 241 1.82 3.76 -16.81
CA PHE A 241 2.17 3.18 -15.52
C PHE A 241 1.45 3.94 -14.41
N GLU A 242 0.75 3.19 -13.56
CA GLU A 242 0.06 3.69 -12.39
C GLU A 242 0.55 2.94 -11.16
N VAL A 243 0.90 3.69 -10.11
CA VAL A 243 1.33 3.13 -8.83
C VAL A 243 0.67 3.87 -7.68
N TYR A 244 0.33 3.14 -6.62
CA TYR A 244 0.00 3.76 -5.33
C TYR A 244 1.31 4.00 -4.60
N GLU A 245 1.59 5.25 -4.28
CA GLU A 245 2.89 5.66 -3.77
C GLU A 245 2.80 5.76 -2.21
N PRO A 246 3.60 4.95 -1.46
CA PRO A 246 3.50 4.92 0.00
C PRO A 246 3.82 6.24 0.68
N TRP A 247 4.76 7.04 0.17
CA TRP A 247 5.02 8.38 0.68
C TRP A 247 3.77 9.28 0.53
N ASN A 248 3.11 9.29 -0.62
CA ASN A 248 1.90 10.08 -0.86
C ASN A 248 0.76 9.65 0.07
N ILE A 249 0.55 8.35 0.28
CA ILE A 249 -0.45 7.85 1.23
C ILE A 249 -0.09 8.26 2.67
N HIS A 250 1.19 8.21 3.03
CA HIS A 250 1.66 8.67 4.33
C HIS A 250 1.40 10.17 4.53
N GLN A 251 1.76 11.01 3.55
CA GLN A 251 1.49 12.45 3.57
C GLN A 251 -0.01 12.75 3.65
N TRP A 252 -0.84 11.95 2.98
CA TRP A 252 -2.30 12.06 3.08
C TRP A 252 -2.79 11.84 4.50
N VAL A 253 -2.25 10.83 5.22
CA VAL A 253 -2.58 10.59 6.64
C VAL A 253 -2.18 11.79 7.51
N LEU A 254 -0.96 12.32 7.31
CA LEU A 254 -0.50 13.51 8.03
C LEU A 254 -1.41 14.71 7.79
N ALA A 255 -1.85 14.93 6.55
CA ALA A 255 -2.76 16.02 6.20
C ALA A 255 -4.12 15.90 6.91
N GLN A 256 -4.63 14.68 7.14
CA GLN A 256 -5.86 14.47 7.91
C GLN A 256 -5.68 14.87 9.39
N HIS A 257 -4.50 14.64 9.97
CA HIS A 257 -4.18 15.09 11.33
C HIS A 257 -4.09 16.62 11.43
N GLU A 258 -3.48 17.26 10.42
CA GLU A 258 -3.35 18.73 10.39
C GLU A 258 -4.69 19.44 10.20
N LYS A 259 -5.57 18.89 9.35
CA LYS A 259 -6.87 19.47 9.00
C LYS A 259 -7.97 18.41 8.99
N PRO A 260 -8.47 17.98 10.16
CA PRO A 260 -9.52 16.99 10.25
C PRO A 260 -10.80 17.49 9.57
N ASP A 261 -11.35 16.69 8.66
CA ASP A 261 -12.60 17.02 7.95
C ASP A 261 -13.87 16.65 8.74
N GLY A 262 -13.71 15.96 9.87
CA GLY A 262 -14.77 15.48 10.75
C GLY A 262 -15.50 14.21 10.26
N LYS A 263 -15.13 13.67 9.10
CA LYS A 263 -15.68 12.42 8.55
C LYS A 263 -14.77 11.23 8.83
N ILE A 264 -13.47 11.48 8.90
CA ILE A 264 -12.44 10.47 9.18
C ILE A 264 -12.01 10.63 10.64
N GLY A 265 -11.97 9.50 11.37
CA GLY A 265 -11.47 9.49 12.74
C GLY A 265 -9.94 9.62 12.75
N ILE A 266 -9.41 10.51 13.59
CA ILE A 266 -7.97 10.69 13.77
C ILE A 266 -7.54 9.87 14.99
N ILE A 267 -6.51 9.03 14.82
CA ILE A 267 -5.99 8.18 15.90
C ILE A 267 -4.45 8.16 15.88
N GLU A 268 -3.86 7.77 17.00
CA GLU A 268 -2.41 7.62 17.13
C GLU A 268 -2.12 6.30 17.84
N LYS A 269 -1.12 5.56 17.36
CA LYS A 269 -0.62 4.34 18.00
C LYS A 269 0.88 4.50 18.25
N SER A 270 1.28 4.61 19.52
CA SER A 270 2.69 4.76 19.92
C SER A 270 3.40 5.91 19.18
N GLY A 271 2.82 7.12 19.15
CA GLY A 271 3.40 8.27 18.44
C GLY A 271 3.20 8.26 16.92
N ASN A 272 2.75 7.14 16.33
CA ASN A 272 2.56 7.06 14.89
C ASN A 272 1.15 7.53 14.50
N PRO A 273 1.03 8.41 13.50
CA PRO A 273 -0.25 8.94 13.07
C PRO A 273 -1.04 7.88 12.30
N GLY A 274 -2.34 7.80 12.57
CA GLY A 274 -3.24 6.99 11.79
C GLY A 274 -4.62 7.60 11.64
N VAL A 275 -5.41 7.00 10.77
CA VAL A 275 -6.82 7.32 10.64
C VAL A 275 -7.66 6.06 10.77
N ILE A 276 -8.89 6.22 11.24
CA ILE A 276 -9.88 5.17 11.38
C ILE A 276 -11.16 5.55 10.66
N MET A 277 -11.75 4.57 9.97
CA MET A 277 -12.99 4.73 9.22
C MET A 277 -13.92 3.55 9.52
N ASP A 278 -15.18 3.87 9.83
CA ASP A 278 -16.20 2.87 10.16
C ASP A 278 -17.00 2.48 8.92
N PHE A 279 -16.83 1.22 8.51
CA PHE A 279 -17.57 0.55 7.44
C PHE A 279 -18.41 -0.63 7.96
N THR A 280 -18.63 -0.74 9.28
CA THR A 280 -19.34 -1.87 9.92
C THR A 280 -20.80 -2.02 9.45
N ASN A 281 -21.40 -0.93 8.98
CA ASN A 281 -22.79 -0.89 8.47
C ASN A 281 -22.88 -0.91 6.93
N SER A 282 -21.77 -1.18 6.23
CA SER A 282 -21.77 -1.26 4.77
C SER A 282 -22.44 -2.54 4.29
N ASP A 283 -23.10 -2.47 3.13
CA ASP A 283 -23.67 -3.66 2.51
C ASP A 283 -22.58 -4.71 2.21
N PRO A 284 -22.88 -6.00 2.34
CA PRO A 284 -21.92 -7.05 2.06
C PRO A 284 -21.47 -7.01 0.58
N PRO A 285 -20.16 -7.12 0.28
CA PRO A 285 -19.65 -7.08 -1.08
C PRO A 285 -20.27 -8.14 -1.98
N GLN A 286 -20.79 -7.73 -3.14
CA GLN A 286 -21.45 -8.64 -4.10
C GLN A 286 -20.55 -9.05 -5.26
N THR A 287 -19.42 -8.37 -5.47
CA THR A 287 -18.52 -8.71 -6.57
C THR A 287 -17.75 -10.01 -6.29
N PRO A 288 -17.24 -10.71 -7.33
CA PRO A 288 -16.33 -11.84 -7.13
C PRO A 288 -15.04 -11.41 -6.42
N VAL A 289 -14.49 -12.23 -5.52
CA VAL A 289 -13.20 -11.92 -4.86
C VAL A 289 -12.08 -11.80 -5.90
N PHE A 290 -12.01 -12.79 -6.80
CA PHE A 290 -11.12 -12.80 -7.97
C PHE A 290 -11.90 -12.55 -9.26
N ILE A 291 -11.29 -11.80 -10.17
CA ILE A 291 -11.77 -11.52 -11.52
C ILE A 291 -10.84 -12.27 -12.46
N LEU A 292 -11.00 -13.59 -12.53
CA LEU A 292 -10.22 -14.41 -13.45
C LEU A 292 -10.90 -14.31 -14.82
N GLU A 293 -10.13 -14.03 -15.88
CA GLU A 293 -10.64 -14.19 -17.24
C GLU A 293 -11.03 -15.67 -17.42
N ALA A 294 -12.24 -15.91 -17.92
CA ALA A 294 -12.67 -17.27 -18.26
C ALA A 294 -11.90 -17.69 -19.53
N ASP A 295 -11.09 -18.74 -19.41
CA ASP A 295 -10.43 -19.40 -20.56
C ASP A 295 -11.44 -19.89 -21.62
#